data_AF-A0A544ZJI6-F1
#
_entry.id   AF-A0A544ZJI6-F1
#
_cell.length_a   1.000
_cell.length_b   1.000
_cell.length_c   1.000
_cell.angle_alpha   90.00
_cell.angle_beta   90.00
_cell.angle_gamma   90.00
#
_symmetry.space_group_name_H-M   'P 1'
#
loop_
_entity.id
_entity.type
_entity.pdbx_description
1 polymer ?
#
loop_
_entity_poly.entity_id
_entity_poly.type
_entity_poly.pdbx_seq_one_letter_code
_entity_poly.pdbx_strand_id
1 'polypeptide(L)' 'MRNVIQLAGAYLVAAGISGTIDHLAVQPFWGALLNVFNRQVIPRLGFLAGYEVYANLLVAVVGAVVLAAAWRRDEEA' A
#
# COMPACT_ATOMS: atom_id res chain seq x y z
N MET A 1 10.59 -12.90 12.47
CA MET A 1 9.39 -12.72 11.61
C MET A 1 8.63 -11.43 11.93
N ARG A 2 8.56 -10.99 13.18
CA ARG A 2 7.87 -9.76 13.60
C ARG A 2 8.29 -8.48 12.88
N ASN A 3 9.59 -8.17 12.85
CA ASN A 3 10.13 -7.00 12.16
C ASN A 3 9.78 -7.00 10.66
N VAL A 4 9.67 -8.19 10.04
CA VAL A 4 9.30 -8.33 8.63
C VAL A 4 7.83 -7.98 8.42
N ILE A 5 6.93 -8.37 9.32
CA ILE A 5 5.50 -8.04 9.24
C ILE A 5 5.26 -6.54 9.48
N GLN A 6 5.97 -5.93 10.45
CA GLN A 6 5.94 -4.47 10.65
C GLN A 6 6.43 -3.73 9.40
N LEU A 7 7.58 -4.14 8.83
CA LEU A 7 8.12 -3.53 7.61
C LEU A 7 7.16 -3.68 6.43
N ALA A 8 6.55 -4.85 6.27
CA ALA A 8 5.54 -5.09 5.23
C ALA A 8 4.30 -4.21 5.43
N GLY A 9 3.78 -4.11 6.65
CA GLY A 9 2.64 -3.24 6.96
C GLY A 9 2.94 -1.77 6.67
N ALA A 10 4.08 -1.27 7.16
CA ALA A 10 4.52 0.10 6.91
C ALA A 10 4.74 0.38 5.41
N TYR A 11 5.34 -0.58 4.69
CA TYR A 11 5.51 -0.48 3.24
C TYR A 11 4.16 -0.41 2.51
N LEU A 12 3.18 -1.25 2.88
CA LEU A 12 1.85 -1.24 2.27
C LEU A 12 1.12 0.08 2.50
N VAL A 13 1.23 0.66 3.70
CA VAL A 13 0.70 2.02 3.99
C VAL A 13 1.34 3.04 3.06
N ALA A 14 2.68 3.08 3.01
CA ALA A 14 3.41 4.03 2.19
C ALA A 14 3.11 3.87 0.68
N ALA A 15 3.02 2.63 0.20
CA ALA A 15 2.72 2.31 -1.18
C ALA A 15 1.29 2.73 -1.57
N GLY A 16 0.29 2.44 -0.73
CA GLY A 16 -1.09 2.85 -0.99
C GLY A 16 -1.28 4.37 -0.97
N ILE A 17 -0.64 5.09 -0.05
CA ILE A 17 -0.66 6.56 -0.03
C ILE A 17 0.03 7.11 -1.29
N SER A 18 1.21 6.58 -1.63
CA SER A 18 1.95 7.00 -2.83
C SER A 18 1.16 6.74 -4.11
N GLY A 19 0.55 5.57 -4.28
CA GLY A 19 -0.27 5.26 -5.46
C GLY A 19 -1.52 6.13 -5.57
N THR A 20 -2.08 6.56 -4.43
CA THR A 20 -3.17 7.55 -4.40
C THR A 20 -2.68 8.92 -4.87
N ILE A 21 -1.54 9.39 -4.34
CA ILE A 21 -0.94 10.67 -4.74
C ILE A 21 -0.55 10.65 -6.21
N ASP A 22 0.04 9.56 -6.70
CA ASP A 22 0.44 9.41 -8.09
C ASP A 22 -0.76 9.52 -9.04
N HIS A 23 -1.88 8.91 -8.68
CA HIS A 23 -3.08 8.99 -9.50
C HIS A 23 -3.70 10.41 -9.53
N LEU A 24 -3.53 11.19 -8.45
CA LEU A 24 -4.09 12.54 -8.33
C LEU A 24 -3.15 13.64 -8.86
N ALA A 25 -1.84 13.48 -8.69
CA ALA A 25 -0.85 14.54 -8.90
C ALA A 25 0.35 14.12 -9.77
N VAL A 26 0.38 12.89 -10.28
CA VAL A 26 1.45 12.29 -11.11
C VAL A 26 2.82 12.37 -10.41
N GLN A 27 3.25 11.28 -9.78
CA GLN A 27 4.46 11.26 -8.95
C GLN A 27 5.68 10.76 -9.75
N PRO A 28 6.71 11.60 -10.01
CA PRO A 28 7.85 11.21 -10.86
C PRO A 28 8.95 10.40 -10.14
N PHE A 29 9.01 10.39 -8.81
CA PHE A 29 10.09 9.75 -8.01
C PHE A 29 9.59 8.54 -7.21
N TRP A 30 10.47 7.53 -7.00
CA TRP A 30 10.19 6.28 -6.26
C TRP A 30 9.05 5.36 -6.80
N GLY A 31 8.48 5.69 -7.95
CA GLY A 31 7.37 4.92 -8.54
C GLY A 31 7.68 3.45 -8.87
N ALA A 32 8.94 3.05 -8.98
CA ALA A 32 9.28 1.64 -9.19
C ALA A 32 8.98 0.75 -7.96
N LEU A 33 9.05 1.31 -6.75
CA LEU A 33 8.82 0.58 -5.50
C LEU A 33 7.48 0.92 -4.86
N LEU A 34 7.13 2.21 -4.78
CA LEU A 34 5.89 2.64 -4.13
C LEU A 34 4.67 2.56 -5.04
N ASN A 35 4.88 2.58 -6.36
CA ASN A 35 3.81 2.54 -7.35
C ASN A 35 3.71 1.18 -8.05
N VAL A 36 4.22 0.12 -7.40
CA VAL A 36 4.09 -1.28 -7.88
C VAL A 36 2.62 -1.61 -8.13
N PHE A 37 1.70 -1.16 -7.27
CA PHE A 37 0.28 -1.44 -7.45
C PHE A 37 -0.27 -0.79 -8.73
N ASN A 38 -0.01 0.49 -9.00
CA ASN A 38 -0.48 1.14 -10.23
C ASN A 38 0.23 0.64 -11.50
N ARG A 39 1.47 0.15 -11.40
CA ARG A 39 2.24 -0.32 -12.58
C ARG A 39 2.02 -1.79 -12.90
N GLN A 40 1.81 -2.63 -11.90
CA GLN A 40 1.82 -4.08 -12.03
C GLN A 40 0.47 -4.72 -11.66
N VAL A 41 -0.26 -4.19 -10.68
CA VAL A 41 -1.45 -4.86 -10.14
C VAL A 41 -2.71 -4.32 -10.80
N ILE A 42 -2.93 -3.01 -10.71
CA ILE A 42 -4.15 -2.35 -11.18
C ILE A 42 -4.37 -2.51 -12.69
N PRO A 43 -3.36 -2.33 -13.58
CA PRO A 43 -3.57 -2.49 -15.02
C PRO A 43 -3.93 -3.92 -15.45
N ARG A 44 -3.62 -4.92 -14.60
CA ARG A 44 -3.97 -6.33 -14.85
C ARG A 44 -5.39 -6.68 -14.41
N LEU A 45 -6.03 -5.80 -13.64
CA LEU A 45 -7.37 -6.00 -13.08
C LEU A 45 -8.32 -5.03 -13.76
N GLY A 46 -8.85 -5.42 -14.93
CA GLY A 46 -9.72 -4.56 -15.74
C GLY A 46 -10.97 -4.04 -15.02
N PHE A 47 -11.42 -4.70 -13.94
CA PHE A 47 -12.53 -4.24 -13.11
C PHE A 47 -12.16 -3.11 -12.12
N LEU A 48 -10.85 -2.85 -11.92
CA LEU A 48 -10.37 -1.73 -11.10
C LEU A 48 -10.13 -0.45 -11.91
N ALA A 49 -10.32 -0.49 -13.23
CA ALA A 49 -10.19 0.68 -14.10
C ALA A 49 -11.21 1.75 -13.68
N GLY A 50 -10.73 2.97 -13.41
CA GLY A 50 -11.54 4.07 -12.87
C GLY A 50 -11.78 4.03 -11.35
N TYR A 51 -11.31 2.98 -10.67
CA TYR A 51 -11.35 2.85 -9.21
C TYR A 51 -9.94 2.85 -8.60
N GLU A 52 -8.92 3.35 -9.31
CA GLU A 52 -7.53 3.22 -8.91
C GLU A 52 -7.24 3.92 -7.58
N VAL A 53 -7.88 5.07 -7.32
CA VAL A 53 -7.79 5.78 -6.04
C VAL A 53 -8.29 4.91 -4.89
N TYR A 54 -9.46 4.29 -5.04
CA TYR A 54 -10.04 3.43 -4.01
C TYR A 54 -9.20 2.17 -3.78
N ALA A 55 -8.63 1.60 -4.84
CA ALA A 55 -7.74 0.46 -4.75
C ALA A 55 -6.49 0.78 -3.92
N ASN A 56 -5.86 1.94 -4.17
CA ASN A 56 -4.69 2.38 -3.42
C ASN A 56 -4.98 2.71 -1.97
N LEU A 57 -6.11 3.37 -1.70
CA LEU A 57 -6.58 3.62 -0.33
C LEU A 57 -6.83 2.31 0.41
N LEU A 58 -7.41 1.30 -0.24
CA LEU A 58 -7.63 -0.01 0.36
C LEU A 58 -6.32 -0.72 0.69
N VAL A 59 -5.31 -0.63 -0.18
CA VAL A 59 -3.94 -1.10 0.10
C VAL A 59 -3.36 -0.41 1.33
N ALA A 60 -3.54 0.92 1.46
CA ALA A 60 -3.08 1.66 2.62
C ALA A 60 -3.78 1.21 3.91
N VAL A 61 -5.11 1.00 3.87
CA VAL A 61 -5.88 0.49 5.01
C VAL A 61 -5.43 -0.90 5.42
N VAL A 62 -5.24 -1.82 4.46
CA VAL A 62 -4.72 -3.17 4.74
C VAL A 62 -3.34 -3.10 5.38
N GLY A 63 -2.45 -2.26 4.87
CA GLY A 63 -1.14 -2.03 5.47
C GLY A 63 -1.23 -1.54 6.91
N ALA A 64 -2.14 -0.60 7.20
CA ALA A 64 -2.35 -0.06 8.53
C ALA A 64 -2.87 -1.13 9.51
N VAL A 65 -3.81 -1.97 9.06
CA VAL A 65 -4.32 -3.11 9.85
C VAL A 65 -3.20 -4.11 10.15
N VAL A 66 -2.37 -4.45 9.15
CA VAL A 66 -1.22 -5.36 9.33
C VAL A 66 -0.21 -4.77 10.31
N LEU A 67 0.09 -3.47 10.19
CA LEU A 67 1.01 -2.78 11.09
C LEU A 67 0.48 -2.74 12.52
N ALA A 68 -0.79 -2.37 12.71
CA ALA A 68 -1.44 -2.35 14.01
C ALA A 68 -1.51 -3.74 14.65
N ALA A 69 -1.82 -4.78 13.88
CA ALA A 69 -1.82 -6.16 14.37
C ALA A 69 -0.41 -6.62 14.78
N ALA A 70 0.63 -6.19 14.06
CA ALA A 70 2.01 -6.49 14.39
C ALA A 70 2.48 -5.77 15.66
N TRP A 71 2.06 -4.53 15.89
CA TRP A 71 2.31 -3.79 17.13
C TRP A 71 1.59 -4.37 18.33
N ARG A 72 0.31 -4.73 18.18
CA ARG A 72 -0.45 -5.35 19.26
C ARG A 72 0.16 -6.68 19.72
N ARG A 73 0.69 -7.47 18.77
CA ARG A 73 1.42 -8.71 19.10
C ARG A 73 2.75 -8.48 19.81
N ASP A 74 3.29 -7.26 19.76
CA ASP A 74 4.50 -6.88 20.47
C ASP A 74 4.22 -6.53 21.95
N GLU A 75 3.04 -5.99 22.26
CA GLU A 75 2.64 -5.66 23.64
C GLU A 75 2.21 -6.89 24.46
N GLU A 76 1.77 -7.96 23.79
CA GLU A 76 1.32 -9.20 24.44
C GLU A 76 2.45 -10.24 24.65
N ALA A 77 3.68 -9.99 24.19
CA ALA A 77 4.82 -10.93 24.18
C ALA A 77 5.94 -10.54 25.16
#